data_AF-A0A942KB32-F1
#
_entry.id   AF-A0A942KB32-F1
#
_cell.length_a   1.000
_cell.length_b   1.000
_cell.length_c   1.000
_cell.angle_alpha   90.00
_cell.angle_beta   90.00
_cell.angle_gamma   90.00
#
_symmetry.space_group_name_H-M   'P 1'
#
loop_
_entity.id
_entity.type
_entity.pdbx_description
1 polymer ?
#
loop_
_entity_poly.entity_id
_entity_poly.type
_entity_poly.pdbx_seq_one_letter_code
_entity_poly.pdbx_strand_id
1 'polypeptide(L)' 'MSVTEKLQTAQFVVDADGTKQAVILDYTVWEELLSLLEDAEDAAEIDHLREAGEEVIPWEQAKTELRAEGVDV' A
#
# COMPACT_ATOMS: atom_id res chain seq x y z
N MET A 1 -12.15 7.49 -14.50
CA MET A 1 -12.04 8.57 -13.49
C MET A 1 -10.81 8.30 -12.66
N SER A 2 -10.03 9.32 -12.33
CA SER A 2 -8.95 9.20 -11.35
C SER A 2 -9.52 8.91 -9.95
N VAL A 3 -8.70 8.35 -9.06
CA VAL A 3 -9.06 8.16 -7.64
C VAL A 3 -9.53 9.48 -7.01
N THR A 4 -8.87 10.59 -7.35
CA THR A 4 -9.24 11.95 -6.91
C THR A 4 -10.62 12.40 -7.37
N GLU A 5 -11.05 12.02 -8.58
CA GLU A 5 -12.41 12.30 -9.06
C GLU A 5 -13.43 11.43 -8.33
N LYS A 6 -13.12 10.15 -8.10
CA LYS A 6 -14.02 9.24 -7.38
C LYS A 6 -14.19 9.62 -5.90
N LEU A 7 -13.14 10.16 -5.27
CA LEU A 7 -13.18 10.67 -3.90
C LEU A 7 -14.18 11.82 -3.69
N GLN A 8 -14.63 12.50 -4.75
CA GLN A 8 -15.69 13.52 -4.64
C GLN A 8 -17.04 12.94 -4.16
N THR A 9 -17.21 11.62 -4.27
CA THR A 9 -18.40 10.90 -3.80
C THR A 9 -18.33 10.50 -2.32
N ALA A 10 -17.19 10.76 -1.65
CA ALA A 10 -17.01 10.41 -0.25
C ALA A 10 -18.04 11.12 0.63
N GLN A 11 -18.61 10.36 1.57
CA GLN A 11 -19.54 10.89 2.57
C GLN A 11 -18.87 10.88 3.93
N PHE A 12 -19.14 11.90 4.75
CA PHE A 12 -18.57 12.00 6.09
C PHE A 12 -19.63 11.73 7.15
N VAL A 13 -19.30 10.88 8.10
CA VAL A 13 -20.06 10.72 9.34
C VAL A 13 -19.49 11.73 10.33
N VAL A 14 -20.35 12.61 10.83
CA VAL A 14 -20.00 13.66 11.80
C VAL A 14 -20.79 13.45 13.09
N ASP A 15 -20.22 13.87 14.23
CA ASP A 15 -20.95 13.95 15.49
C ASP A 15 -21.85 15.19 15.57
N ALA A 16 -22.53 15.37 16.70
CA ALA A 16 -23.45 16.48 16.93
C ALA A 16 -22.78 17.87 16.87
N ASP A 17 -21.46 17.92 17.12
CA ASP A 17 -20.67 19.15 17.07
C ASP A 17 -20.09 19.40 15.66
N GLY A 18 -20.38 18.51 14.70
CA GLY A 18 -19.90 18.58 13.33
C GLY A 18 -18.46 18.06 13.16
N THR A 19 -17.90 17.38 14.17
CA THR A 19 -16.55 16.79 14.08
C THR A 19 -16.62 15.50 13.27
N LYS A 20 -15.72 15.35 12.30
CA LYS A 20 -15.64 14.15 11.45
C LYS A 20 -15.17 12.95 12.27
N GLN A 21 -15.96 11.88 12.25
CA GLN A 21 -15.70 10.64 12.97
C GLN A 21 -15.35 9.49 12.02
N ALA A 22 -15.95 9.47 10.83
CA ALA A 22 -15.65 8.46 9.81
C ALA A 22 -15.91 8.99 8.40
N VAL A 23 -15.41 8.26 7.39
CA VAL A 23 -15.69 8.47 5.98
C VAL A 23 -16.28 7.18 5.39
N ILE A 24 -17.30 7.34 4.56
CA ILE A 24 -17.90 6.26 3.78
C ILE A 24 -17.43 6.46 2.34
N LEU A 25 -16.82 5.41 1.80
CA LEU A 25 -16.30 5.36 0.44
C LEU A 25 -16.99 4.23 -0.33
N ASP A 26 -17.09 4.38 -1.64
CA ASP A 26 -17.33 3.24 -2.51
C ASP A 26 -16.19 2.24 -2.34
N TYR A 27 -16.53 0.95 -2.27
CA TYR A 27 -15.55 -0.10 -1.98
C TYR A 27 -14.43 -0.15 -3.03
N THR A 28 -14.74 0.10 -4.31
CA THR A 28 -13.71 0.11 -5.37
C THR A 28 -12.74 1.28 -5.21
N VAL A 29 -13.20 2.41 -4.66
CA VAL A 29 -12.35 3.55 -4.34
C VAL A 29 -11.44 3.22 -3.17
N TRP A 30 -11.96 2.52 -2.16
CA TRP A 30 -11.17 2.03 -1.04
C TRP A 30 -10.05 1.10 -1.50
N GLU A 31 -10.35 0.12 -2.36
CA GLU A 31 -9.34 -0.81 -2.88
C GLU A 31 -8.24 -0.08 -3.68
N GLU A 32 -8.62 0.87 -4.53
CA GLU A 32 -7.64 1.68 -5.28
C GLU A 32 -6.78 2.56 -4.36
N LEU A 33 -7.36 3.14 -3.30
CA LEU A 33 -6.60 3.91 -2.32
C LEU A 33 -5.63 3.05 -1.54
N LEU A 34 -6.07 1.85 -1.13
CA LEU A 34 -5.23 0.92 -0.38
C LEU A 34 -4.01 0.50 -1.21
N SER A 35 -4.23 0.09 -2.47
CA SER A 35 -3.14 -0.27 -3.38
C SER A 35 -2.15 0.88 -3.61
N LEU A 36 -2.63 2.13 -3.73
CA LEU A 36 -1.75 3.28 -3.88
C LEU A 36 -0.91 3.57 -2.63
N LEU A 37 -1.45 3.30 -1.44
CA LEU A 37 -0.74 3.46 -0.18
C LEU A 37 0.32 2.36 -0.02
N GLU A 38 -0.02 1.11 -0.34
CA GLU A 38 0.92 -0.01 -0.35
C GLU A 38 2.10 0.25 -1.32
N ASP A 39 1.81 0.68 -2.54
CA ASP A 39 2.85 1.04 -3.52
C ASP A 39 3.79 2.15 -3.01
N ALA A 40 3.24 3.12 -2.28
CA ALA A 40 4.02 4.23 -1.72
C ALA A 40 4.89 3.80 -0.53
N GLU A 41 4.37 2.92 0.32
CA GLU A 41 5.11 2.32 1.43
C GLU A 41 6.26 1.45 0.91
N ASP A 42 5.98 0.56 -0.06
CA ASP A 42 6.99 -0.30 -0.70
C ASP A 42 8.11 0.53 -1.34
N ALA A 43 7.75 1.61 -2.06
CA ALA A 43 8.74 2.49 -2.67
C ALA A 43 9.66 3.16 -1.64
N ALA A 44 9.09 3.62 -0.52
CA ALA A 44 9.86 4.22 0.57
C ALA A 44 10.76 3.20 1.26
N GLU A 45 10.31 1.97 1.46
CA GLU A 45 11.12 0.89 2.03
C GLU A 45 12.29 0.53 1.13
N ILE A 46 12.07 0.41 -0.18
CA ILE A 46 13.14 0.15 -1.16
C ILE A 46 14.21 1.24 -1.09
N ASP A 47 13.81 2.52 -1.00
CA ASP A 47 14.76 3.62 -0.89
C ASP A 47 15.53 3.57 0.44
N HIS A 48 14.87 3.27 1.56
CA HIS A 48 15.52 3.07 2.85
C HIS A 48 16.54 1.91 2.83
N LEU A 49 16.19 0.76 2.24
CA LEU A 49 17.10 -0.40 2.10
C LEU A 49 18.35 -0.07 1.28
N ARG A 50 18.19 0.73 0.21
CA ARG A 50 19.31 1.23 -0.60
C ARG A 50 20.22 2.15 0.20
N GLU A 51 19.65 3.04 1.00
CA GLU A 51 20.41 3.96 1.86
C GLU A 51 21.15 3.24 2.99
N ALA A 52 20.53 2.21 3.57
CA ALA A 52 21.14 1.36 4.60
C ALA A 52 22.30 0.50 4.05
N GLY A 53 22.42 0.36 2.72
CA GLY A 53 23.45 -0.43 2.08
C GLY A 53 23.25 -1.94 2.28
N GLU A 54 21.99 -2.36 2.43
CA GLU A 54 21.63 -3.77 2.56
C GLU A 54 22.03 -4.57 1.31
N GLU A 55 22.29 -5.87 1.50
CA GLU A 55 22.68 -6.74 0.40
C GLU A 55 21.53 -6.90 -0.59
N VAL A 56 21.80 -6.61 -1.87
CA VAL A 56 20.85 -6.81 -2.96
C VAL A 56 21.28 -8.01 -3.79
N ILE A 57 20.44 -9.05 -3.79
CA ILE A 57 20.64 -10.26 -4.60
C ILE A 57 19.67 -10.30 -5.79
N PRO A 58 20.05 -10.94 -6.92
CA PRO A 58 19.11 -11.18 -8.02
C PRO A 58 17.91 -12.02 -7.57
N TRP A 59 16.72 -11.74 -8.12
CA TRP A 59 15.49 -12.46 -7.76
C TRP A 59 15.56 -13.98 -7.95
N GLU A 60 16.25 -14.45 -8.99
CA GLU A 60 16.45 -15.89 -9.22
C GLU A 60 17.32 -16.55 -8.14
N GLN A 61 18.28 -15.80 -7.58
CA GLN A 61 19.07 -16.28 -6.45
C GLN A 61 18.21 -16.38 -5.19
N ALA A 62 17.44 -15.33 -4.86
CA ALA A 62 16.54 -15.32 -3.71
C ALA A 62 15.57 -16.52 -3.72
N LYS A 63 14.93 -16.80 -4.86
CA LYS A 63 14.05 -17.97 -5.01
C LYS A 63 14.78 -19.29 -4.82
N THR A 64 16.02 -19.39 -5.31
CA THR A 64 16.82 -20.61 -5.18
C THR A 64 17.13 -20.89 -3.71
N GLU A 65 17.51 -19.86 -2.95
CA GLU A 65 17.80 -19.95 -1.52
C GLU A 65 16.54 -20.32 -0.72
N LEU A 66 15.41 -19.63 -0.95
CA LEU A 66 14.14 -19.92 -0.29
C LEU A 66 13.61 -21.34 -0.56
N ARG A 67 13.72 -21.83 -1.80
CA ARG A 67 13.36 -23.23 -2.12
C ARG A 67 14.27 -24.24 -1.45
N ALA A 68 15.56 -23.93 -1.29
CA ALA A 68 16.49 -24.78 -0.54
C ALA A 68 16.11 -24.87 0.95
N GLU A 69 15.47 -23.83 1.49
CA GLU A 69 14.89 -23.80 2.84
C GLU A 69 13.49 -24.45 2.93
N GLY A 70 12.94 -24.91 1.81
CA GLY A 70 11.63 -25.58 1.77
C GLY A 70 10.43 -24.64 1.65
N VAL A 71 10.66 -23.37 1.28
CA VAL A 71 9.60 -22.40 1.00
C VAL A 71 9.17 -22.51 -0.48
N ASP A 72 7.86 -22.54 -0.74
CA ASP A 72 7.29 -22.58 -2.09
C ASP A 72 7.11 -21.15 -2.65
N VAL A 73 8.07 -20.72 -3.47
CA VAL A 73 8.14 -19.40 -4.15
C VAL A 73 8.51 -19.55 -5.61
#